data_AF-A0A926CFQ2-F1
#
_entry.id   AF-A0A926CFQ2-F1
#
_cell.length_a   1.000
_cell.length_b   1.000
_cell.length_c   1.000
_cell.angle_alpha   90.00
_cell.angle_beta   90.00
_cell.angle_gamma   90.00
#
_symmetry.space_group_name_H-M   'P 1'
#
loop_
_entity.id
_entity.type
_entity.pdbx_description
1 polymer ?
#
loop_
_entity_poly.entity_id
_entity_poly.type
_entity_poly.pdbx_seq_one_letter_code
_entity_poly.pdbx_strand_id
1 'polypeptide(L)'
;MKIKARLVQFRHWLSVRRVGLLAGLVAALVMTLILLVLRTLFGAPTPSELIADRTAPFLPLPVFFVMLGAAGGYNNLKGFEVVSTILGQLAVGALGGAVYEQLLVPKSATASRFGRLVGSVRGGLFVAGMVLAAWVLSLLLFWPLFTTNYDGRAVEAARFGSMIGLLVAYASYGIIVPFAYGFVAKRRAEEASATPVQASGRRAFVLGGIGALLALGSGALLARLYRQATFFYDGMQYLGPDIQPITPNDRFYAVTKNIVDPHVMPSQWRLAVDGLVARHRFTT
;
A
#
# COMPACT_ATOMS: atom_id res chain seq x y z
N MET A 1 -25.72 -40.03 3.49
CA MET A 1 -25.73 -39.29 2.21
C MET A 1 -25.56 -37.76 2.35
N LYS A 2 -26.16 -37.08 3.34
CA LYS A 2 -26.10 -35.60 3.49
C LYS A 2 -24.70 -35.00 3.73
N ILE A 3 -23.77 -35.72 4.36
CA ILE A 3 -22.42 -35.23 4.66
C ILE A 3 -21.54 -35.15 3.40
N LYS A 4 -21.62 -36.15 2.50
CA LYS A 4 -20.91 -36.12 1.21
C LYS A 4 -21.39 -34.98 0.32
N ALA A 5 -22.70 -34.68 0.32
CA ALA A 5 -23.26 -33.55 -0.42
C ALA A 5 -22.74 -32.18 0.10
N ARG A 6 -22.67 -32.00 1.43
CA ARG A 6 -22.09 -30.78 2.04
C ARG A 6 -20.60 -30.61 1.75
N LEU A 7 -19.81 -31.70 1.78
CA LEU A 7 -18.38 -31.68 1.45
C LEU A 7 -18.11 -31.36 -0.03
N VAL A 8 -18.94 -31.86 -0.94
CA VAL A 8 -18.86 -31.55 -2.37
C VAL A 8 -19.25 -30.08 -2.62
N GLN A 9 -20.30 -29.59 -1.95
CA GLN A 9 -20.72 -28.19 -2.03
C GLN A 9 -19.65 -27.24 -1.47
N PHE A 10 -18.98 -27.61 -0.37
CA PHE A 10 -17.86 -26.87 0.24
C PHE A 10 -16.61 -26.86 -0.66
N ARG A 11 -16.23 -28.00 -1.26
CA ARG A 11 -15.13 -28.07 -2.25
C ARG A 11 -15.42 -27.25 -3.50
N HIS A 12 -16.67 -27.25 -3.98
CA HIS A 12 -17.08 -26.41 -5.10
C HIS A 12 -16.95 -24.92 -4.74
N TRP A 13 -17.40 -24.54 -3.54
CA TRP A 13 -17.26 -23.19 -2.98
C TRP A 13 -15.80 -22.72 -2.87
N LEU A 14 -14.90 -23.60 -2.44
CA LEU A 14 -13.45 -23.36 -2.36
C LEU A 14 -12.76 -23.30 -3.74
N SER A 15 -13.28 -24.00 -4.76
CA SER A 15 -12.66 -24.03 -6.09
C SER A 15 -13.07 -22.88 -7.01
N VAL A 16 -14.25 -22.29 -6.76
CA VAL A 16 -14.74 -21.11 -7.49
C VAL A 16 -13.97 -19.87 -6.99
N ARG A 17 -13.86 -19.68 -5.67
CA ARG A 17 -13.21 -18.50 -5.06
C ARG A 17 -11.71 -18.33 -5.34
N ARG A 18 -11.01 -19.36 -5.82
CA ARG A 18 -9.56 -19.28 -6.06
C ARG A 18 -9.19 -18.28 -7.16
N VAL A 19 -10.06 -18.11 -8.16
CA VAL A 19 -9.79 -17.19 -9.27
C VAL A 19 -9.98 -15.75 -8.83
N GLY A 20 -11.07 -15.44 -8.10
CA GLY A 20 -11.28 -14.14 -7.48
C GLY A 20 -10.15 -13.78 -6.52
N LEU A 21 -9.73 -14.70 -5.64
CA LEU A 21 -8.62 -14.48 -4.71
C LEU A 21 -7.30 -14.16 -5.42
N LEU A 22 -6.93 -14.94 -6.45
CA LEU A 22 -5.70 -14.70 -7.23
C LEU A 22 -5.76 -13.37 -7.98
N ALA A 23 -6.88 -13.05 -8.63
CA ALA A 23 -7.06 -11.78 -9.33
C ALA A 23 -6.97 -10.59 -8.38
N GLY A 24 -7.60 -10.69 -7.20
CA GLY A 24 -7.52 -9.69 -6.14
C GLY A 24 -6.10 -9.50 -5.61
N LEU A 25 -5.37 -10.60 -5.40
CA LEU A 25 -3.98 -10.55 -4.94
C LEU A 25 -3.06 -9.87 -5.97
N VAL A 26 -3.17 -10.23 -7.26
CA VAL A 26 -2.38 -9.59 -8.31
C VAL A 26 -2.72 -8.12 -8.45
N ALA A 27 -4.00 -7.75 -8.40
CA ALA A 27 -4.42 -6.35 -8.41
C ALA A 27 -3.86 -5.58 -7.20
N ALA A 28 -3.86 -6.18 -6.01
CA ALA A 28 -3.29 -5.59 -4.82
C ALA A 28 -1.77 -5.40 -4.94
N LEU A 29 -1.06 -6.34 -5.58
CA LEU A 29 0.37 -6.20 -5.86
C LEU A 29 0.66 -5.08 -6.87
N VAL A 30 -0.15 -4.94 -7.92
CA VAL A 30 -0.04 -3.80 -8.86
C VAL A 30 -0.26 -2.48 -8.12
N MET A 31 -1.31 -2.40 -7.30
CA MET A 31 -1.60 -1.22 -6.50
C MET A 31 -0.46 -0.88 -5.54
N THR A 32 0.09 -1.88 -4.83
CA THR A 32 1.26 -1.70 -3.96
C THR A 32 2.46 -1.16 -4.74
N LEU A 33 2.75 -1.74 -5.91
CA LEU A 33 3.85 -1.26 -6.76
C LEU A 33 3.64 0.20 -7.17
N ILE A 34 2.43 0.57 -7.59
CA ILE A 34 2.09 1.96 -7.95
C ILE A 34 2.27 2.89 -6.76
N LEU A 35 1.81 2.51 -5.56
CA LEU A 35 2.00 3.30 -4.35
C LEU A 35 3.49 3.53 -4.05
N LEU A 36 4.32 2.48 -4.18
CA LEU A 36 5.77 2.60 -3.97
C LEU A 36 6.45 3.47 -5.06
N VAL A 37 6.00 3.38 -6.31
CA VAL A 37 6.48 4.25 -7.40
C VAL A 37 6.08 5.71 -7.14
N LEU A 38 4.83 5.95 -6.74
CA LEU A 38 4.36 7.30 -6.40
C LEU A 38 5.12 7.89 -5.20
N ARG A 39 5.40 7.06 -4.20
CA ARG A 39 6.20 7.42 -3.03
C ARG A 39 7.65 7.77 -3.39
N THR A 40 8.25 7.05 -4.32
CA THR A 40 9.65 7.25 -4.74
C THR A 40 9.83 8.40 -5.72
N LEU A 41 8.87 8.63 -6.62
CA LEU A 41 8.98 9.65 -7.67
C LEU A 41 8.32 10.99 -7.33
N PHE A 42 7.28 10.98 -6.49
CA PHE A 42 6.48 12.18 -6.18
C PHE A 42 6.39 12.49 -4.68
N GLY A 43 7.04 11.68 -3.84
CA GLY A 43 7.02 11.84 -2.38
C GLY A 43 5.63 11.66 -1.76
N ALA A 44 4.67 11.04 -2.47
CA ALA A 44 3.31 10.83 -1.97
C ALA A 44 3.32 9.78 -0.83
N PRO A 45 2.65 10.04 0.31
CA PRO A 45 2.64 9.11 1.43
C PRO A 45 1.86 7.84 1.07
N THR A 46 2.40 6.71 1.50
CA THR A 46 1.75 5.40 1.38
C THR A 46 0.68 5.23 2.47
N PRO A 47 -0.32 4.36 2.27
CA PRO A 47 -1.28 4.03 3.34
C PRO A 47 -0.62 3.58 4.65
N SER A 48 0.52 2.88 4.59
CA SER A 48 1.31 2.53 5.80
C SER A 48 1.81 3.75 6.55
N GLU A 49 2.36 4.75 5.85
CA GLU A 49 2.82 6.00 6.48
C GLU A 49 1.62 6.79 7.06
N LEU A 50 0.51 6.86 6.33
CA LEU A 50 -0.70 7.55 6.79
C LEU A 50 -1.33 6.89 8.01
N ILE A 51 -1.34 5.57 8.09
CA ILE A 51 -1.85 4.83 9.25
C ILE A 51 -0.94 5.07 10.46
N ALA A 52 0.39 5.05 10.26
CA ALA A 52 1.37 5.37 11.31
C ALA A 52 1.08 6.72 11.93
N ASP A 53 1.04 7.75 11.08
CA ASP A 53 0.88 9.14 11.49
C ASP A 53 -0.50 9.37 12.12
N ARG A 54 -1.52 8.65 11.65
CA ARG A 54 -2.89 8.76 12.19
C ARG A 54 -3.05 8.09 13.55
N THR A 55 -2.34 6.98 13.80
CA THR A 55 -2.54 6.13 14.98
C THR A 55 -1.55 6.40 16.10
N ALA A 56 -0.31 6.77 15.77
CA ALA A 56 0.76 7.01 16.74
C ALA A 56 0.38 8.00 17.85
N PRO A 57 -0.31 9.13 17.59
CA PRO A 57 -0.70 10.08 18.65
C PRO A 57 -1.69 9.50 19.68
N PHE A 58 -2.40 8.43 19.33
CA PHE A 58 -3.42 7.80 20.18
C PHE A 58 -2.89 6.60 20.95
N LEU A 59 -1.63 6.22 20.75
CA LEU A 59 -1.04 5.07 21.42
C LEU A 59 -0.57 5.47 22.83
N PRO A 60 -1.13 4.88 23.90
CA PRO A 60 -0.67 5.17 25.25
C PRO A 60 0.80 4.78 25.43
N LEU A 61 1.58 5.61 26.13
CA LEU A 61 3.01 5.36 26.38
C LEU A 61 3.30 3.95 26.94
N PRO A 62 2.51 3.39 27.90
CA PRO A 62 2.77 2.03 28.38
C PRO A 62 2.64 0.98 27.27
N VAL A 63 1.65 1.11 26.40
CA VAL A 63 1.44 0.21 25.26
C VAL A 63 2.60 0.35 24.27
N PHE A 64 3.01 1.59 23.99
CA PHE A 64 4.15 1.86 23.13
C PHE A 64 5.44 1.20 23.65
N PHE A 65 5.77 1.32 24.94
CA PHE A 65 6.96 0.68 25.51
C PHE A 65 6.89 -0.85 25.51
N VAL A 66 5.71 -1.43 25.71
CA VAL A 66 5.52 -2.89 25.56
C VAL A 66 5.74 -3.33 24.13
N MET A 67 5.18 -2.61 23.15
CA MET A 67 5.38 -2.90 21.72
C MET A 67 6.85 -2.72 21.32
N LEU A 68 7.51 -1.69 21.84
CA LEU A 68 8.93 -1.41 21.62
C LEU A 68 9.81 -2.55 22.15
N GLY A 69 9.55 -3.02 23.37
CA GLY A 69 10.25 -4.14 23.98
C GLY A 69 10.00 -5.45 23.23
N ALA A 70 8.75 -5.74 22.86
CA ALA A 70 8.38 -6.94 22.12
C ALA A 70 8.96 -6.97 20.70
N ALA A 71 9.06 -5.81 20.03
CA ALA A 71 9.70 -5.69 18.73
C ALA A 71 11.24 -5.70 18.81
N GLY A 72 11.83 -5.53 19.99
CA GLY A 72 13.28 -5.45 20.16
C GLY A 72 13.87 -4.12 19.67
N GLY A 73 13.12 -3.02 19.81
CA GLY A 73 13.57 -1.68 19.45
C GLY A 73 12.67 -0.97 18.44
N TYR A 74 12.89 0.34 18.28
CA TYR A 74 12.01 1.23 17.50
C TYR A 74 12.00 0.90 16.01
N ASN A 75 13.15 0.50 15.48
CA ASN A 75 13.31 0.14 14.07
C ASN A 75 12.51 -1.08 13.67
N ASN A 76 12.52 -2.10 14.52
CA ASN A 76 11.75 -3.31 14.29
C ASN A 76 10.26 -3.03 14.44
N LEU A 77 9.87 -2.12 15.35
CA LEU A 77 8.48 -1.69 15.49
C LEU A 77 7.98 -0.98 14.22
N LYS A 78 8.76 -0.03 13.67
CA LYS A 78 8.42 0.61 12.39
C LYS A 78 8.40 -0.39 11.23
N GLY A 79 9.35 -1.33 11.19
CA GLY A 79 9.38 -2.39 10.19
C GLY A 79 8.14 -3.30 10.26
N PHE A 80 7.74 -3.69 11.47
CA PHE A 80 6.54 -4.49 11.71
C PHE A 80 5.28 -3.77 11.21
N GLU A 81 5.19 -2.47 11.44
CA GLU A 81 4.06 -1.66 10.98
C GLU A 81 3.93 -1.66 9.45
N VAL A 82 5.03 -1.40 8.74
CA VAL A 82 5.07 -1.39 7.27
C VAL A 82 4.67 -2.77 6.73
N VAL A 83 5.25 -3.84 7.28
CA VAL A 83 4.97 -5.22 6.85
C VAL A 83 3.52 -5.60 7.14
N SER A 84 3.02 -5.33 8.33
CA SER A 84 1.64 -5.68 8.72
C SER A 84 0.60 -4.91 7.89
N THR A 85 0.86 -3.64 7.57
CA THR A 85 -0.02 -2.86 6.69
C THR A 85 -0.03 -3.40 5.27
N ILE A 86 1.14 -3.73 4.70
CA ILE A 86 1.22 -4.32 3.35
C ILE A 86 0.50 -5.67 3.32
N LEU A 87 0.73 -6.54 4.31
CA LEU A 87 0.05 -7.83 4.41
C LEU A 87 -1.47 -7.66 4.55
N GLY A 88 -1.92 -6.72 5.38
CA GLY A 88 -3.33 -6.38 5.54
C GLY A 88 -3.95 -5.90 4.22
N GLN A 89 -3.26 -5.00 3.51
CA GLN A 89 -3.67 -4.53 2.19
C GLN A 89 -3.78 -5.66 1.16
N LEU A 90 -2.78 -6.55 1.09
CA LEU A 90 -2.80 -7.70 0.19
C LEU A 90 -3.94 -8.67 0.53
N ALA A 91 -4.20 -8.90 1.82
CA ALA A 91 -5.31 -9.74 2.27
C ALA A 91 -6.66 -9.13 1.90
N VAL A 92 -6.87 -7.84 2.17
CA VAL A 92 -8.09 -7.11 1.80
C VAL A 92 -8.29 -7.10 0.28
N GLY A 93 -7.23 -6.89 -0.50
CA GLY A 93 -7.28 -6.95 -1.96
C GLY A 93 -7.61 -8.35 -2.49
N ALA A 94 -7.02 -9.41 -1.93
CA ALA A 94 -7.39 -10.78 -2.28
C ALA A 94 -8.87 -11.06 -1.99
N LEU A 95 -9.35 -10.68 -0.80
CA LEU A 95 -10.76 -10.81 -0.41
C LEU A 95 -11.68 -9.98 -1.31
N GLY A 96 -11.28 -8.76 -1.69
CA GLY A 96 -12.01 -7.91 -2.61
C GLY A 96 -12.21 -8.57 -3.98
N GLY A 97 -11.19 -9.27 -4.50
CA GLY A 97 -11.32 -10.07 -5.72
C GLY A 97 -12.30 -11.26 -5.57
N ALA A 98 -12.35 -11.91 -4.40
CA ALA A 98 -13.33 -12.95 -4.12
C ALA A 98 -14.76 -12.41 -4.01
N VAL A 99 -14.93 -11.22 -3.43
CA VAL A 99 -16.23 -10.51 -3.35
C VAL A 99 -16.68 -10.07 -4.75
N TYR A 100 -15.77 -9.54 -5.57
CA TYR A 100 -16.03 -9.21 -6.97
C TYR A 100 -16.59 -10.42 -7.73
N GLU A 101 -15.93 -11.58 -7.60
CA GLU A 101 -16.40 -12.83 -8.20
C GLU A 101 -17.81 -13.20 -7.70
N GLN A 102 -18.07 -13.09 -6.40
CA GLN A 102 -19.36 -13.48 -5.84
C GLN A 102 -20.52 -12.58 -6.28
N LEU A 103 -20.29 -11.27 -6.38
CA LEU A 103 -21.35 -10.28 -6.60
C LEU A 103 -21.63 -10.02 -8.09
N LEU A 104 -20.59 -10.07 -8.93
CA LEU A 104 -20.67 -9.58 -10.31
C LEU A 104 -20.60 -10.68 -11.36
N VAL A 105 -20.26 -11.91 -10.98
CA VAL A 105 -20.19 -13.04 -11.92
C VAL A 105 -21.51 -13.82 -11.86
N PRO A 106 -22.35 -13.78 -12.92
CA PRO A 106 -23.58 -14.55 -12.95
C PRO A 106 -23.29 -16.05 -12.88
N LYS A 107 -24.13 -16.79 -12.14
CA LYS A 107 -24.00 -18.26 -11.97
C LYS A 107 -24.33 -19.06 -13.25
N SER A 108 -24.90 -18.46 -14.29
CA SER A 108 -25.30 -19.16 -15.52
C SER A 108 -24.18 -19.16 -16.58
N ALA A 109 -23.95 -20.32 -17.19
CA ALA A 109 -22.66 -20.71 -17.76
C ALA A 109 -22.35 -20.22 -19.19
N THR A 110 -23.23 -19.49 -19.88
CA THR A 110 -23.34 -19.70 -21.35
C THR A 110 -22.93 -18.55 -22.29
N ALA A 111 -22.25 -17.48 -21.86
CA ALA A 111 -21.62 -16.61 -22.89
C ALA A 111 -20.40 -15.82 -22.39
N SER A 112 -19.55 -15.45 -23.35
CA SER A 112 -18.20 -14.89 -23.22
C SER A 112 -18.06 -14.00 -21.97
N ARG A 113 -17.51 -14.62 -20.92
CA ARG A 113 -17.43 -14.03 -19.57
C ARG A 113 -16.57 -12.76 -19.54
N PHE A 114 -15.59 -12.65 -20.44
CA PHE A 114 -14.69 -11.49 -20.52
C PHE A 114 -15.38 -10.21 -21.01
N GLY A 115 -16.11 -10.28 -22.12
CA GLY A 115 -16.75 -9.11 -22.75
C GLY A 115 -17.92 -8.55 -21.94
N ARG A 116 -18.65 -9.41 -21.22
CA ARG A 116 -19.78 -8.97 -20.37
C ARG A 116 -19.38 -8.49 -18.98
N LEU A 117 -18.26 -8.94 -18.39
CA LEU A 117 -17.83 -8.47 -17.05
C LEU A 117 -16.98 -7.20 -17.13
N VAL A 118 -16.06 -7.12 -18.09
CA VAL A 118 -15.24 -5.92 -18.32
C VAL A 118 -16.06 -4.82 -19.01
N GLY A 119 -17.06 -5.20 -19.83
CA GLY A 119 -17.90 -4.28 -20.60
C GLY A 119 -19.31 -4.01 -20.08
N SER A 120 -19.76 -4.65 -18.99
CA SER A 120 -21.08 -4.32 -18.41
C SER A 120 -21.01 -3.02 -17.62
N VAL A 121 -21.82 -2.05 -18.03
CA VAL A 121 -22.00 -0.75 -17.34
C VAL A 121 -22.26 -0.96 -15.84
N ARG A 122 -23.04 -1.97 -15.45
CA ARG A 122 -23.32 -2.26 -14.03
C ARG A 122 -22.09 -2.72 -13.26
N GLY A 123 -21.24 -3.54 -13.88
CA GLY A 123 -19.99 -4.00 -13.27
C GLY A 123 -18.97 -2.86 -13.14
N GLY A 124 -18.85 -2.05 -14.19
CA GLY A 124 -18.03 -0.84 -14.16
C GLY A 124 -18.48 0.16 -13.10
N LEU A 125 -19.79 0.44 -13.01
CA LEU A 125 -20.35 1.33 -11.99
C LEU A 125 -20.15 0.81 -10.57
N PHE A 126 -20.29 -0.50 -10.34
CA PHE A 126 -20.05 -1.08 -9.02
C PHE A 126 -18.57 -0.95 -8.60
N VAL A 127 -17.65 -1.28 -9.50
CA VAL A 127 -16.20 -1.14 -9.25
C VAL A 127 -15.83 0.32 -9.03
N ALA A 128 -16.32 1.23 -9.89
CA ALA A 128 -16.11 2.66 -9.73
C ALA A 128 -16.66 3.15 -8.39
N GLY A 129 -17.85 2.69 -8.00
CA GLY A 129 -18.45 2.98 -6.70
C GLY A 129 -17.59 2.50 -5.54
N MET A 130 -17.03 1.29 -5.59
CA MET A 130 -16.11 0.78 -4.57
C MET A 130 -14.81 1.58 -4.50
N VAL A 131 -14.22 1.92 -5.64
CA VAL A 131 -13.00 2.75 -5.72
C VAL A 131 -13.25 4.13 -5.13
N LEU A 132 -14.36 4.77 -5.52
CA LEU A 132 -14.75 6.08 -5.00
C LEU A 132 -15.05 6.01 -3.50
N ALA A 133 -15.75 4.98 -3.03
CA ALA A 133 -16.04 4.80 -1.60
C ALA A 133 -14.75 4.62 -0.79
N ALA A 134 -13.81 3.78 -1.26
CA ALA A 134 -12.51 3.59 -0.62
C ALA A 134 -11.70 4.90 -0.62
N TRP A 135 -11.71 5.64 -1.73
CA TRP A 135 -11.02 6.92 -1.85
C TRP A 135 -11.60 7.95 -0.88
N VAL A 136 -12.92 8.16 -0.88
CA VAL A 136 -13.61 9.09 0.03
C VAL A 136 -13.38 8.69 1.49
N LEU A 137 -13.44 7.40 1.82
CA LEU A 137 -13.15 6.94 3.18
C LEU A 137 -11.71 7.31 3.59
N SER A 138 -10.73 7.10 2.72
CA SER A 138 -9.35 7.53 2.97
C SER A 138 -9.23 9.04 3.09
N LEU A 139 -9.99 9.82 2.30
CA LEU A 139 -10.04 11.28 2.45
C LEU A 139 -10.54 11.69 3.83
N LEU A 140 -11.60 11.07 4.31
CA LEU A 140 -12.18 11.35 5.63
C LEU A 140 -11.25 10.95 6.77
N LEU A 141 -10.59 9.80 6.66
CA LEU A 141 -9.71 9.27 7.71
C LEU A 141 -8.38 10.03 7.80
N PHE A 142 -7.82 10.42 6.65
CA PHE A 142 -6.45 10.94 6.53
C PHE A 142 -6.39 12.41 6.08
N TRP A 143 -7.51 13.15 6.10
CA TRP A 143 -7.57 14.56 5.69
C TRP A 143 -6.40 15.44 6.17
N PRO A 144 -6.02 15.45 7.47
CA PRO A 144 -4.94 16.32 7.94
C PRO A 144 -3.54 15.85 7.49
N LEU A 145 -3.42 14.61 7.01
CA LEU A 145 -2.14 13.97 6.68
C LEU A 145 -1.78 14.06 5.19
N PHE A 146 -2.73 14.42 4.31
CA PHE A 146 -2.41 14.56 2.88
C PHE A 146 -1.41 15.68 2.57
N THR A 147 -1.23 16.62 3.49
CA THR A 147 -0.20 17.67 3.41
C THR A 147 1.21 17.11 3.59
N THR A 148 1.36 15.91 4.15
CA THR A 148 2.66 15.22 4.25
C THR A 148 3.14 14.85 2.85
N ASN A 149 4.35 15.29 2.51
CA ASN A 149 5.00 14.94 1.26
C ASN A 149 6.52 14.93 1.44
N TYR A 150 7.17 13.90 0.90
CA TYR A 150 8.60 13.67 1.10
C TYR A 150 9.49 14.28 -0.01
N ASP A 151 8.91 15.08 -0.90
CA ASP A 151 9.58 15.77 -2.01
C ASP A 151 9.66 17.30 -1.78
N GLY A 152 9.32 17.77 -0.57
CA GLY A 152 9.46 19.19 -0.19
C GLY A 152 8.51 20.14 -0.92
N ARG A 153 7.36 19.64 -1.39
CA ARG A 153 6.37 20.43 -2.13
C ARG A 153 5.59 21.36 -1.21
N ALA A 154 5.08 22.46 -1.78
CA ALA A 154 4.13 23.34 -1.10
C ALA A 154 2.89 22.56 -0.62
N VAL A 155 2.35 22.95 0.54
CA VAL A 155 1.30 22.24 1.28
C VAL A 155 0.10 21.84 0.41
N GLU A 156 -0.40 22.74 -0.43
CA GLU A 156 -1.56 22.45 -1.29
C GLU A 156 -1.20 21.48 -2.42
N ALA A 157 -0.04 21.66 -3.06
CA ALA A 157 0.43 20.76 -4.11
C ALA A 157 0.69 19.35 -3.56
N ALA A 158 1.22 19.24 -2.35
CA ALA A 158 1.37 17.99 -1.61
C ALA A 158 0.00 17.33 -1.37
N ARG A 159 -0.97 18.07 -0.84
CA ARG A 159 -2.34 17.59 -0.58
C ARG A 159 -2.98 17.00 -1.83
N PHE A 160 -3.07 17.78 -2.90
CA PHE A 160 -3.69 17.32 -4.15
C PHE A 160 -2.93 16.16 -4.79
N GLY A 161 -1.60 16.22 -4.79
CA GLY A 161 -0.75 15.15 -5.33
C GLY A 161 -0.99 13.82 -4.61
N SER A 162 -1.05 13.83 -3.28
CA SER A 162 -1.31 12.64 -2.47
C SER A 162 -2.72 12.10 -2.67
N MET A 163 -3.75 12.97 -2.75
CA MET A 163 -5.13 12.57 -3.02
C MET A 163 -5.30 11.92 -4.40
N ILE A 164 -4.71 12.52 -5.43
CA ILE A 164 -4.73 12.00 -6.81
C ILE A 164 -3.93 10.70 -6.89
N GLY A 165 -2.76 10.65 -6.28
CA GLY A 165 -1.92 9.43 -6.24
C GLY A 165 -2.67 8.25 -5.64
N LEU A 166 -3.41 8.47 -4.54
CA LEU A 166 -4.23 7.45 -3.92
C LEU A 166 -5.40 7.02 -4.82
N LEU A 167 -6.06 7.97 -5.50
CA LEU A 167 -7.11 7.66 -6.47
C LEU A 167 -6.58 6.80 -7.61
N VAL A 168 -5.40 7.14 -8.16
CA VAL A 168 -4.74 6.36 -9.21
C VAL A 168 -4.43 4.94 -8.73
N ALA A 169 -3.94 4.79 -7.50
CA ALA A 169 -3.68 3.48 -6.92
C ALA A 169 -4.99 2.65 -6.78
N TYR A 170 -6.05 3.21 -6.22
CA TYR A 170 -7.32 2.49 -6.07
C TYR A 170 -8.00 2.20 -7.41
N ALA A 171 -7.96 3.13 -8.35
CA ALA A 171 -8.45 2.93 -9.71
C ALA A 171 -7.69 1.81 -10.41
N SER A 172 -6.36 1.73 -10.24
CA SER A 172 -5.56 0.63 -10.80
C SER A 172 -6.01 -0.73 -10.27
N TYR A 173 -6.29 -0.84 -8.97
CA TYR A 173 -6.85 -2.06 -8.38
C TYR A 173 -8.22 -2.40 -9.01
N GLY A 174 -9.12 -1.41 -9.08
CA GLY A 174 -10.45 -1.57 -9.65
C GLY A 174 -10.43 -1.99 -11.13
N ILE A 175 -9.44 -1.52 -11.90
CA ILE A 175 -9.23 -1.92 -13.30
C ILE A 175 -8.64 -3.34 -13.34
N ILE A 176 -7.59 -3.64 -12.59
CA ILE A 176 -6.85 -4.90 -12.74
C ILE A 176 -7.69 -6.12 -12.29
N VAL A 177 -8.56 -6.00 -11.28
CA VAL A 177 -9.39 -7.13 -10.82
C VAL A 177 -10.26 -7.73 -11.95
N PRO A 178 -11.15 -6.98 -12.63
CA PRO A 178 -11.91 -7.47 -13.79
C PRO A 178 -11.05 -8.09 -14.89
N PHE A 179 -9.92 -7.45 -15.23
CA PHE A 179 -9.04 -7.93 -16.30
C PHE A 179 -8.35 -9.25 -15.92
N ALA A 180 -7.75 -9.32 -14.74
CA ALA A 180 -7.09 -10.51 -14.22
C ALA A 180 -8.08 -11.67 -14.03
N TYR A 181 -9.25 -11.38 -13.45
CA TYR A 181 -10.33 -12.36 -13.32
C TYR A 181 -10.77 -12.87 -14.68
N GLY A 182 -11.09 -11.97 -15.61
CA GLY A 182 -11.55 -12.29 -16.94
C GLY A 182 -10.52 -13.11 -17.73
N PHE A 183 -9.23 -12.82 -17.60
CA PHE A 183 -8.14 -13.54 -18.26
C PHE A 183 -8.13 -15.03 -17.89
N VAL A 184 -8.32 -15.33 -16.60
CA VAL A 184 -8.40 -16.70 -16.08
C VAL A 184 -9.77 -17.33 -16.38
N ALA A 185 -10.85 -16.58 -16.21
CA ALA A 185 -12.23 -17.08 -16.34
C ALA A 185 -12.66 -17.36 -17.80
N LYS A 186 -12.15 -16.60 -18.79
CA LYS A 186 -12.51 -16.75 -20.22
C LYS A 186 -12.26 -18.17 -20.72
N ARG A 187 -11.12 -18.78 -20.36
CA ARG A 187 -10.75 -20.10 -20.86
C ARG A 187 -11.39 -21.25 -20.08
N ARG A 188 -11.78 -21.04 -18.81
CA ARG A 188 -12.56 -22.06 -18.08
C ARG A 188 -13.90 -22.35 -18.75
N ALA A 189 -14.48 -21.36 -19.44
CA ALA A 189 -15.67 -21.57 -20.25
C ALA A 189 -15.37 -22.31 -21.56
N GLU A 190 -14.24 -22.03 -22.21
CA GLU A 190 -13.77 -22.70 -23.43
C GLU A 190 -13.31 -24.16 -23.16
N GLU A 191 -12.67 -24.40 -22.02
CA GLU A 191 -12.18 -25.71 -21.56
C GLU A 191 -13.29 -26.58 -20.96
N ALA A 192 -14.41 -26.02 -20.50
CA ALA A 192 -15.56 -26.85 -20.11
C ALA A 192 -16.15 -27.64 -21.30
N SER A 193 -15.78 -27.27 -22.53
CA SER A 193 -16.13 -27.95 -23.78
C SER A 193 -15.03 -28.92 -24.28
N ALA A 194 -13.87 -29.02 -23.61
CA ALA A 194 -12.76 -29.91 -23.95
C ALA A 194 -12.27 -30.70 -22.70
N THR A 195 -11.54 -31.81 -22.88
CA THR A 195 -11.19 -32.73 -21.76
C THR A 195 -10.48 -32.04 -20.57
N PRO A 196 -10.85 -32.35 -19.29
CA PRO A 196 -10.83 -31.33 -18.22
C PRO A 196 -9.54 -31.22 -17.38
N VAL A 197 -8.45 -31.92 -17.70
CA VAL A 197 -7.46 -32.26 -16.65
C VAL A 197 -6.21 -31.36 -16.60
N GLN A 198 -5.83 -30.60 -17.64
CA GLN A 198 -4.48 -29.99 -17.69
C GLN A 198 -4.37 -28.47 -17.96
N ALA A 199 -5.40 -27.78 -18.47
CA ALA A 199 -5.19 -26.46 -19.08
C ALA A 199 -5.48 -25.23 -18.17
N SER A 200 -6.39 -25.33 -17.19
CA SER A 200 -6.67 -24.22 -16.23
C SER A 200 -5.46 -23.79 -15.39
N GLY A 201 -4.45 -24.68 -15.27
CA GLY A 201 -3.19 -24.41 -14.60
C GLY A 201 -2.33 -23.35 -15.31
N ARG A 202 -2.32 -23.26 -16.65
CA ARG A 202 -1.35 -22.43 -17.36
C ARG A 202 -1.59 -20.92 -17.22
N ARG A 203 -2.84 -20.45 -17.32
CA ARG A 203 -3.14 -19.00 -17.16
C ARG A 203 -3.10 -18.57 -15.70
N ALA A 204 -3.54 -19.42 -14.77
CA ALA A 204 -3.35 -19.20 -13.35
C ALA A 204 -1.86 -19.18 -12.99
N PHE A 205 -1.05 -20.04 -13.62
CA PHE A 205 0.41 -20.05 -13.49
C PHE A 205 1.05 -18.78 -14.06
N VAL A 206 0.64 -18.32 -15.25
CA VAL A 206 1.11 -17.05 -15.82
C VAL A 206 0.74 -15.88 -14.91
N LEU A 207 -0.52 -15.81 -14.45
CA LEU A 207 -0.97 -14.76 -13.54
C LEU A 207 -0.23 -14.83 -12.19
N GLY A 208 0.04 -16.04 -11.69
CA GLY A 208 0.87 -16.27 -10.51
C GLY A 208 2.32 -15.84 -10.72
N GLY A 209 2.89 -16.09 -11.91
CA GLY A 209 4.22 -15.62 -12.30
C GLY A 209 4.30 -14.10 -12.39
N ILE A 210 3.29 -13.45 -12.97
CA ILE A 210 3.16 -11.98 -12.95
C ILE A 210 3.07 -11.49 -11.50
N GLY A 211 2.26 -12.13 -10.67
CA GLY A 211 2.17 -11.83 -9.24
C GLY A 211 3.53 -11.96 -8.54
N ALA A 212 4.30 -13.02 -8.82
CA ALA A 212 5.63 -13.22 -8.26
C ALA A 212 6.60 -12.10 -8.70
N LEU A 213 6.59 -11.71 -9.98
CA LEU A 213 7.39 -10.60 -10.49
C LEU A 213 7.01 -9.27 -9.83
N LEU A 214 5.71 -8.99 -9.66
CA LEU A 214 5.23 -7.80 -8.97
C LEU A 214 5.62 -7.79 -7.50
N ALA A 215 5.58 -8.94 -6.82
CA ALA A 215 6.02 -9.09 -5.44
C ALA A 215 7.54 -8.86 -5.31
N LEU A 216 8.34 -9.39 -6.24
CA LEU A 216 9.78 -9.13 -6.29
C LEU A 216 10.09 -7.65 -6.56
N GLY A 217 9.40 -7.02 -7.52
CA GLY A 217 9.57 -5.60 -7.83
C GLY A 217 9.17 -4.70 -6.66
N SER A 218 8.03 -4.97 -6.04
CA SER A 218 7.57 -4.26 -4.84
C SER A 218 8.54 -4.47 -3.67
N GLY A 219 9.01 -5.70 -3.47
CA GLY A 219 10.00 -6.04 -2.44
C GLY A 219 11.35 -5.35 -2.68
N ALA A 220 11.80 -5.24 -3.92
CA ALA A 220 13.04 -4.53 -4.27
C ALA A 220 12.93 -3.02 -4.01
N LEU A 221 11.81 -2.39 -4.37
CA LEU A 221 11.55 -0.98 -4.05
C LEU A 221 11.42 -0.77 -2.54
N LEU A 222 10.72 -1.65 -1.83
CA LEU A 222 10.59 -1.59 -0.38
C LEU A 222 11.95 -1.75 0.29
N ALA A 223 12.78 -2.69 -0.16
CA ALA A 223 14.14 -2.88 0.36
C ALA A 223 15.03 -1.67 0.06
N ARG A 224 14.86 -1.02 -1.10
CA ARG A 224 15.55 0.24 -1.41
C ARG A 224 15.12 1.35 -0.45
N LEU A 225 13.82 1.54 -0.26
CA LEU A 225 13.29 2.52 0.70
C LEU A 225 13.74 2.22 2.13
N TYR A 226 13.76 0.96 2.53
CA TYR A 226 14.24 0.52 3.84
C TYR A 226 15.74 0.80 4.04
N ARG A 227 16.57 0.66 3.00
CA ARG A 227 18.00 1.05 3.06
C ARG A 227 18.21 2.56 3.11
N GLN A 228 17.33 3.33 2.48
CA GLN A 228 17.33 4.79 2.56
C GLN A 228 16.69 5.28 3.87
N ALA A 229 15.96 4.41 4.55
CA ALA A 229 15.27 4.76 5.75
C ALA A 229 16.25 4.93 6.90
N THR A 230 15.98 5.94 7.72
CA THR A 230 16.82 6.32 8.86
C THR A 230 16.60 5.42 10.07
N PHE A 231 16.12 4.19 9.85
CA PHE A 231 16.01 3.18 10.90
C PHE A 231 17.36 3.00 11.61
N PHE A 232 18.48 2.95 10.88
CA PHE A 232 19.81 2.83 11.51
C PHE A 232 20.31 4.09 12.23
N TYR A 233 19.58 5.21 12.15
CA TYR A 233 20.02 6.52 12.60
C TYR A 233 19.57 6.87 14.04
N ASP A 234 18.76 6.01 14.68
CA ASP A 234 18.18 6.30 15.99
C ASP A 234 19.26 6.46 17.08
N GLY A 235 19.65 7.71 17.33
CA GLY A 235 20.48 8.10 18.45
C GLY A 235 21.86 7.48 18.46
N MET A 236 22.65 7.61 17.38
CA MET A 236 24.11 7.46 17.47
C MET A 236 24.59 8.39 18.59
N GLN A 237 24.76 7.83 19.79
CA GLN A 237 25.17 8.58 20.95
C GLN A 237 26.57 9.12 20.65
N TYR A 238 26.78 10.42 20.86
CA TYR A 238 28.12 10.99 20.81
C TYR A 238 28.93 10.44 22.00
N LEU A 239 29.57 9.30 21.78
CA LEU A 239 30.32 8.53 22.76
C LEU A 239 31.77 8.39 22.30
N GLY A 240 32.71 8.39 23.24
CA GLY A 240 34.12 8.21 22.96
C GLY A 240 34.99 8.93 23.99
N PRO A 241 36.30 8.65 24.01
CA PRO A 241 37.24 9.39 24.85
C PRO A 241 37.40 10.86 24.44
N ASP A 242 36.95 11.24 23.24
CA ASP A 242 37.07 12.56 22.62
C ASP A 242 35.76 13.37 22.64
N ILE A 243 34.86 13.07 23.59
CA ILE A 243 33.64 13.86 23.80
C ILE A 243 34.04 15.30 24.13
N GLN A 244 33.62 16.23 23.29
CA GLN A 244 33.81 17.66 23.51
C GLN A 244 32.64 18.25 24.32
N PRO A 245 32.88 19.28 25.15
CA PRO A 245 31.82 19.97 25.91
C PRO A 245 30.71 20.57 25.02
N ILE A 246 31.06 20.93 23.79
CA ILE A 246 30.11 21.34 22.75
C ILE A 246 30.26 20.34 21.61
N THR A 247 29.20 19.59 21.30
CA THR A 247 29.19 18.64 20.21
C THR A 247 29.46 19.37 18.88
N PRO A 248 30.50 19.00 18.12
CA PRO A 248 30.75 19.58 16.80
C PRO A 248 29.54 19.42 15.86
N ASN A 249 29.31 20.39 14.96
CA ASN A 249 28.13 20.39 14.08
C ASN A 249 28.03 19.14 13.19
N ASP A 250 29.16 18.56 12.79
CA ASP A 250 29.27 17.33 12.02
C ASP A 250 29.01 16.06 12.86
N ARG A 251 28.94 16.20 14.19
CA ARG A 251 28.71 15.14 15.17
C ARG A 251 27.45 15.36 16.01
N PHE A 252 26.72 16.45 15.76
CA PHE A 252 25.41 16.67 16.36
C PHE A 252 24.47 15.57 15.91
N TYR A 253 23.78 14.92 16.86
CA TYR A 253 22.76 13.95 16.52
C TYR A 253 21.67 14.69 15.74
N ALA A 254 21.46 14.36 14.46
CA ALA A 254 20.20 14.75 13.83
C ALA A 254 19.12 13.81 14.37
N VAL A 255 17.92 14.31 14.54
CA VAL A 255 16.76 13.50 14.91
C VAL A 255 15.80 13.58 13.74
N THR A 256 15.72 12.51 12.95
CA THR A 256 14.67 12.39 11.96
C THR A 256 13.64 11.37 12.41
N LYS A 257 12.37 11.79 12.39
CA LYS A 257 11.24 10.89 12.69
C LYS A 257 10.67 10.23 11.45
N ASN A 258 11.11 10.66 10.27
CA ASN A 258 10.60 10.14 9.01
C ASN A 258 11.07 8.71 8.77
N ILE A 259 10.31 7.94 7.97
CA ILE A 259 10.78 6.65 7.47
C ILE A 259 11.89 6.89 6.46
N VAL A 260 11.71 7.80 5.50
CA VAL A 260 12.78 8.28 4.61
C VAL A 260 12.86 9.80 4.72
N ASP A 261 14.06 10.35 4.80
CA ASP A 261 14.26 11.80 4.89
C ASP A 261 13.71 12.53 3.65
N PRO A 262 13.00 13.66 3.85
CA PRO A 262 12.44 14.41 2.75
C PRO A 262 13.53 15.15 1.97
N HIS A 263 13.31 15.33 0.68
CA HIS A 263 14.09 16.29 -0.09
C HIS A 263 13.69 17.71 0.31
N VAL A 264 14.66 18.44 0.86
CA VAL A 264 14.47 19.83 1.28
C VAL A 264 14.68 20.76 0.09
N MET A 265 13.70 21.59 -0.26
CA MET A 265 13.83 22.62 -1.30
C MET A 265 14.32 23.94 -0.70
N PRO A 266 15.60 24.35 -0.89
CA PRO A 266 16.14 25.53 -0.20
C PRO A 266 15.41 26.83 -0.57
N SER A 267 14.89 26.92 -1.79
CA SER A 267 14.14 28.08 -2.29
C SER A 267 12.81 28.32 -1.56
N GLN A 268 12.28 27.30 -0.87
CA GLN A 268 11.05 27.42 -0.08
C GLN A 268 11.33 27.74 1.39
N TRP A 269 12.58 27.62 1.85
CA TRP A 269 12.93 27.88 3.23
C TRP A 269 13.12 29.38 3.47
N ARG A 270 12.48 29.88 4.53
CA ARG A 270 12.65 31.24 5.02
C ARG A 270 12.92 31.18 6.51
N LEU A 271 13.99 31.84 6.94
CA LEU A 271 14.22 32.08 8.35
C LEU A 271 13.30 33.23 8.78
N ALA A 272 12.38 32.94 9.69
CA ALA A 272 11.56 33.93 10.36
C ALA A 272 11.91 33.91 11.85
N VAL A 273 12.21 35.09 12.41
CA VAL A 273 12.54 35.24 13.84
C VAL A 273 11.42 36.06 14.46
N ASP A 274 10.34 35.37 14.82
CA ASP A 274 9.06 36.00 15.19
C ASP A 274 8.90 36.18 16.72
N GLY A 275 9.97 35.91 17.47
CA GLY A 275 10.00 36.09 18.93
C GLY A 275 10.31 37.52 19.38
N LEU A 276 10.23 37.76 20.69
CA LEU A 276 10.62 39.01 21.35
C LEU A 276 12.16 39.20 21.35
N VAL A 277 12.76 39.32 20.17
CA VAL A 277 14.20 39.56 20.05
C VAL A 277 14.42 41.07 19.97
N ALA A 278 14.88 41.67 21.08
CA ALA A 278 14.99 43.12 21.24
C ALA A 278 15.92 43.81 20.21
N ARG A 279 16.90 43.11 19.61
CA ARG A 279 17.74 43.59 18.50
C ARG A 279 18.22 42.45 17.63
N HIS A 280 18.01 42.56 16.32
CA HIS A 280 18.64 41.70 15.32
C HIS A 280 20.09 42.13 15.11
N ARG A 281 21.07 41.25 15.40
CA ARG A 281 22.49 41.48 15.12
C ARG A 281 22.91 40.67 13.89
N PHE A 282 22.48 41.12 12.72
CA PHE A 282 23.11 40.73 11.46
C PHE A 282 23.34 42.03 10.68
N THR A 283 24.54 42.58 10.81
CA THR A 283 25.07 43.57 9.85
C THR A 283 25.55 42.79 8.63
N THR A 284 25.04 43.19 7.46
CA THR A 284 25.54 42.78 6.14
C THR A 284 26.94 43.31 5.90
#